data_AF-A0A3M7P935-F1
#
_entry.id   AF-A0A3M7P935-F1
#
_cell.length_a   1.000
_cell.length_b   1.000
_cell.length_c   1.000
_cell.angle_alpha   90.00
_cell.angle_beta   90.00
_cell.angle_gamma   90.00
#
_symmetry.space_group_name_H-M   'P 1'
#
loop_
_entity.id
_entity.type
_entity.pdbx_description
1 polymer ?
#
loop_
_entity_poly.entity_id
_entity_poly.type
_entity_poly.pdbx_seq_one_letter_code
_entity_poly.pdbx_strand_id
1 'polypeptide(L)'
;MFGKKIGEETRKIVGAQMQFITYELWLPYVLGQIGMRQLGTFKGYDQNIDPTMTNEFATAAFRFGHALIQPFTFRLNGSFQPIPEGNLLLRDSFFAPERYYHEGGIDPILRGLFGVAAKIKLPREIMNSELTEKLFHVSRTIALDLAALNIQ
;
A
#
# COMPACT_ATOMS: atom_id res chain seq x y z
N MET A 1 35.24 3.30 7.03
CA MET A 1 35.10 1.83 6.85
C MET A 1 33.96 1.24 7.70
N PHE A 2 33.84 1.58 8.99
CA PHE A 2 32.78 1.10 9.89
C PHE A 2 31.34 1.50 9.48
N GLY A 3 31.10 2.74 9.07
CA GLY A 3 29.77 3.19 8.64
C GLY A 3 29.20 2.46 7.41
N LYS A 4 30.07 2.07 6.46
CA LYS A 4 29.65 1.25 5.30
C LYS A 4 29.16 -0.12 5.74
N LYS A 5 29.85 -0.76 6.69
CA LYS A 5 29.45 -2.07 7.22
C LYS A 5 28.09 -1.98 7.92
N ILE A 6 27.88 -0.96 8.75
CA ILE A 6 26.58 -0.73 9.40
C ILE A 6 25.48 -0.54 8.36
N GLY A 7 25.68 0.32 7.36
CA GLY A 7 24.68 0.57 6.32
C GLY A 7 24.28 -0.69 5.56
N GLU A 8 25.25 -1.51 5.14
CA GLU A 8 24.98 -2.74 4.40
C GLU A 8 24.32 -3.83 5.24
N GLU A 9 24.73 -4.02 6.50
CA GLU A 9 24.08 -5.00 7.38
C GLU A 9 22.66 -4.58 7.74
N THR A 10 22.42 -3.29 8.02
CA THR A 10 21.07 -2.77 8.23
C THR A 10 20.20 -2.98 6.99
N ARG A 11 20.72 -2.65 5.79
CA ARG A 11 20.01 -2.86 4.52
C ARG A 11 19.65 -4.33 4.32
N LYS A 12 20.57 -5.25 4.61
CA LYS A 12 20.36 -6.70 4.52
C LYS A 12 19.25 -7.16 5.46
N ILE A 13 19.25 -6.70 6.70
CA ILE A 13 18.24 -7.07 7.71
C ILE A 13 16.86 -6.54 7.30
N VAL A 14 16.76 -5.27 6.91
CA VAL A 14 15.48 -4.68 6.45
C VAL A 14 14.95 -5.41 5.21
N GLY A 15 15.83 -5.77 4.27
CA GLY A 15 15.46 -6.60 3.12
C GLY A 15 14.87 -7.95 3.52
N ALA A 16 15.49 -8.63 4.48
CA ALA A 16 14.98 -9.90 5.01
C ALA A 16 13.64 -9.74 5.74
N GLN A 17 13.45 -8.66 6.50
CA GLN A 17 12.18 -8.35 7.16
C GLN A 17 11.06 -8.15 6.13
N MET A 18 11.31 -7.38 5.06
CA MET A 18 10.36 -7.16 3.97
C MET A 18 9.99 -8.46 3.26
N GLN A 19 10.98 -9.33 2.99
CA GLN A 19 10.74 -10.65 2.41
C GLN A 19 9.87 -11.53 3.32
N PHE A 20 10.19 -11.61 4.62
CA PHE A 20 9.41 -12.38 5.58
C PHE A 20 7.97 -11.88 5.67
N ILE A 21 7.76 -10.56 5.85
CA ILE A 21 6.42 -9.96 5.89
C ILE A 21 5.66 -10.26 4.59
N THR A 22 6.32 -10.16 3.43
CA THR A 22 5.66 -10.40 2.14
C THR A 22 5.24 -11.85 1.97
N TYR A 23 6.16 -12.80 2.11
CA TYR A 23 5.91 -14.21 1.78
C TYR A 23 5.17 -14.97 2.88
N GLU A 24 5.47 -14.70 4.14
CA GLU A 24 4.90 -15.45 5.27
C GLU A 24 3.63 -14.82 5.83
N LEU A 25 3.52 -13.48 5.78
CA LEU A 25 2.40 -12.78 6.41
C LEU A 25 1.39 -12.25 5.38
N TRP A 26 1.84 -11.65 4.29
CA TRP A 26 0.96 -10.92 3.37
C TRP A 26 0.40 -11.78 2.23
N LEU A 27 1.25 -12.51 1.51
CA LEU A 27 0.83 -13.35 0.38
C LEU A 27 -0.25 -14.38 0.74
N PRO A 28 -0.27 -15.02 1.93
CA PRO A 28 -1.35 -15.92 2.30
C PRO A 28 -2.74 -15.26 2.29
N TYR A 29 -2.86 -13.98 2.67
CA TYR A 29 -4.13 -13.25 2.61
C TYR A 29 -4.49 -12.82 1.19
N VAL A 30 -3.50 -12.54 0.34
CA VAL A 30 -3.73 -12.07 -1.04
C VAL A 30 -4.05 -13.23 -1.99
N LEU A 31 -3.25 -14.30 -1.94
CA LEU A 31 -3.35 -15.46 -2.83
C LEU A 31 -4.34 -16.51 -2.33
N GLY A 32 -4.60 -16.52 -1.02
CA GLY A 32 -5.39 -17.55 -0.36
C GLY A 32 -4.76 -18.95 -0.45
N GLN A 33 -5.47 -19.95 0.06
CA GLN A 33 -4.96 -21.32 0.15
C GLN A 33 -4.64 -21.94 -1.22
N ILE A 34 -5.39 -21.59 -2.27
CA ILE A 34 -5.17 -22.13 -3.63
C ILE A 34 -3.88 -21.53 -4.22
N GLY A 35 -3.74 -20.20 -4.18
CA GLY A 35 -2.55 -19.55 -4.74
C GLY A 35 -1.28 -19.89 -3.95
N MET A 36 -1.34 -20.03 -2.63
CA MET A 36 -0.19 -20.49 -1.83
C MET A 36 0.20 -21.94 -2.16
N ARG A 37 -0.77 -22.82 -2.44
CA ARG A 37 -0.47 -24.18 -2.91
C ARG A 37 0.21 -24.20 -4.28
N GLN A 38 -0.15 -23.28 -5.16
CA GLN A 38 0.49 -23.12 -6.47
C GLN A 38 1.90 -22.52 -6.35
N LEU A 39 2.09 -21.54 -5.47
CA LEU A 39 3.40 -20.95 -5.17
C LEU A 39 4.36 -22.01 -4.60
N GLY A 40 3.85 -22.88 -3.74
CA GLY A 40 4.63 -23.96 -3.12
C GLY A 40 5.61 -23.45 -2.07
N THR A 41 6.49 -24.34 -1.61
CA THR A 41 7.55 -24.01 -0.64
C THR A 41 8.84 -23.62 -1.36
N PHE A 42 9.64 -22.78 -0.71
CA PHE A 42 10.96 -22.44 -1.20
C PHE A 42 11.88 -23.67 -1.22
N LYS A 43 12.50 -23.96 -2.38
CA LYS A 43 13.35 -25.14 -2.59
C LYS A 43 14.85 -24.82 -2.61
N GLY A 44 15.23 -23.59 -2.27
CA GLY A 44 16.58 -23.08 -2.46
C GLY A 44 16.70 -22.17 -3.67
N TYR A 45 17.84 -21.49 -3.78
CA TYR A 45 18.15 -20.64 -4.92
C TYR A 45 18.39 -21.48 -6.18
N ASP A 46 17.77 -21.08 -7.28
CA ASP A 46 18.01 -21.64 -8.62
C ASP A 46 18.43 -20.50 -9.56
N GLN A 47 19.65 -20.60 -10.08
CA GLN A 47 20.24 -19.60 -10.97
C GLN A 47 19.59 -19.56 -12.36
N ASN A 48 18.78 -20.56 -12.72
CA ASN A 48 18.11 -20.62 -14.02
C ASN A 48 16.72 -19.96 -14.01
N ILE A 49 16.23 -19.54 -12.84
CA ILE A 49 14.96 -18.79 -12.74
C ILE A 49 15.21 -17.36 -13.20
N ASP A 50 14.36 -16.87 -14.11
CA ASP A 50 14.29 -15.46 -14.47
C ASP A 50 13.59 -14.67 -13.33
N PRO A 51 14.29 -13.78 -12.61
CA PRO A 51 13.71 -13.01 -11.51
C PRO A 51 13.10 -11.69 -11.98
N THR A 52 13.02 -11.43 -13.29
CA THR A 52 12.53 -10.16 -13.82
C THR A 52 11.03 -9.99 -13.59
N MET A 53 10.62 -8.72 -13.44
CA MET A 53 9.22 -8.37 -13.29
C MET A 53 8.54 -8.39 -14.66
N THR A 54 7.44 -9.14 -14.79
CA THR A 54 6.65 -9.12 -16.03
C THR A 54 5.89 -7.81 -16.17
N ASN A 55 5.68 -7.39 -17.42
CA ASN A 55 4.96 -6.14 -17.71
C ASN A 55 3.52 -6.21 -17.18
N GLU A 56 2.86 -7.35 -17.36
CA GLU A 56 1.49 -7.60 -16.91
C GLU A 56 1.36 -7.44 -15.39
N PHE A 57 2.35 -7.92 -14.62
CA PHE A 57 2.33 -7.75 -13.18
C PHE A 57 2.54 -6.28 -12.79
N ALA A 58 3.57 -5.64 -13.34
CA ALA A 58 3.96 -4.27 -12.99
C ALA A 58 2.91 -3.22 -13.38
N THR A 59 2.23 -3.42 -14.51
CA THR A 59 1.34 -2.40 -15.09
C THR A 59 -0.14 -2.67 -14.87
N ALA A 60 -0.54 -3.91 -14.59
CA ALA A 60 -1.96 -4.26 -14.42
C ALA A 60 -2.24 -5.08 -13.16
N ALA A 61 -1.70 -6.29 -13.04
CA ALA A 61 -2.17 -7.25 -12.04
C ALA A 61 -1.97 -6.77 -10.60
N PHE A 62 -0.82 -6.18 -10.28
CA PHE A 62 -0.53 -5.70 -8.93
C PHE A 62 -1.36 -4.46 -8.53
N ARG A 63 -2.04 -3.81 -9.49
CA ARG A 63 -2.96 -2.70 -9.24
C ARG A 63 -4.30 -3.14 -8.63
N PHE A 64 -4.51 -4.44 -8.35
CA PHE A 64 -5.68 -4.91 -7.59
C PHE A 64 -5.85 -4.17 -6.26
N GLY A 65 -4.74 -3.71 -5.67
CA GLY A 65 -4.73 -2.91 -4.45
C GLY A 65 -5.56 -1.63 -4.53
N HIS A 66 -5.76 -1.04 -5.72
CA HIS A 66 -6.61 0.14 -5.89
C HIS A 66 -8.07 -0.10 -5.45
N ALA A 67 -8.57 -1.34 -5.54
CA ALA A 67 -9.91 -1.68 -5.08
C ALA A 67 -10.04 -1.73 -3.54
N LEU A 68 -8.92 -1.79 -2.82
CA LEU A 68 -8.84 -1.89 -1.36
C LEU A 68 -8.70 -0.53 -0.66
N ILE A 69 -8.49 0.53 -1.43
CA ILE A 69 -8.26 1.89 -0.92
C ILE A 69 -9.56 2.47 -0.38
N GLN A 70 -9.51 2.98 0.85
CA GLN A 70 -10.59 3.73 1.49
C GLN A 70 -10.67 5.16 0.94
N PRO A 71 -11.85 5.80 0.93
CA PRO A 71 -12.00 7.21 0.53
C PRO A 71 -11.47 8.19 1.59
N PHE A 72 -10.94 7.70 2.71
CA PHE A 72 -10.36 8.50 3.77
C PHE A 72 -8.98 7.99 4.19
N THR A 73 -8.13 8.91 4.60
CA THR A 73 -6.97 8.62 5.46
C THR A 73 -7.39 8.74 6.91
N PHE A 74 -7.51 7.60 7.59
CA PHE A 74 -7.89 7.53 9.00
C PHE A 74 -6.72 7.92 9.91
N ARG A 75 -6.98 8.77 10.91
CA ARG A 75 -5.96 9.31 11.82
C ARG A 75 -6.44 9.21 13.25
N LEU A 76 -5.81 8.31 14.02
CA LEU A 76 -6.30 7.92 15.34
C LEU A 76 -5.31 8.24 16.47
N ASN A 77 -5.81 8.69 17.61
CA ASN A 77 -5.04 8.93 18.82
C ASN A 77 -4.69 7.60 19.54
N GLY A 78 -4.01 7.69 20.68
CA GLY A 78 -3.59 6.53 21.48
C GLY A 78 -4.73 5.64 21.99
N SER A 79 -5.97 6.13 22.00
CA SER A 79 -7.17 5.38 22.37
C SER A 79 -7.98 4.90 21.15
N PHE A 80 -7.37 4.90 19.96
CA PHE A 80 -8.00 4.52 18.68
C PHE A 80 -9.26 5.35 18.34
N GLN A 81 -9.35 6.59 18.83
CA GLN A 81 -10.37 7.56 18.45
C GLN A 81 -9.79 8.59 17.47
N PRO A 82 -10.61 9.24 16.62
CA PRO A 82 -10.12 10.30 15.74
C PRO A 82 -9.34 11.38 16.50
N ILE A 83 -8.26 11.86 15.90
CA ILE A 83 -7.53 13.04 16.41
C ILE A 83 -8.38 14.32 16.26
N PRO A 84 -8.08 15.42 17.00
CA PRO A 84 -8.83 16.68 16.88
C PRO A 84 -8.92 17.23 15.45
N GLU A 85 -7.89 17.02 14.63
CA GLU A 85 -7.83 17.40 13.23
C GLU A 85 -8.72 16.53 12.32
N GLY A 86 -9.29 15.44 12.85
CA GLY A 86 -10.21 14.53 12.16
C GLY A 86 -9.52 13.57 11.18
N ASN A 87 -10.31 12.83 10.41
CA ASN A 87 -9.82 12.05 9.26
C ASN A 87 -9.78 12.94 8.00
N LEU A 88 -8.91 12.61 7.06
CA LEU A 88 -8.83 13.33 5.77
C LEU A 88 -9.59 12.58 4.69
N LEU A 89 -10.25 13.30 3.78
CA LEU A 89 -10.62 12.73 2.50
C LEU A 89 -9.35 12.35 1.74
N LEU A 90 -9.38 11.25 0.99
CA LEU A 90 -8.21 10.74 0.30
C LEU A 90 -7.59 11.78 -0.66
N ARG A 91 -8.41 12.56 -1.36
CA ARG A 91 -7.92 13.62 -2.26
C ARG A 91 -7.08 14.69 -1.56
N ASP A 92 -7.34 14.95 -0.28
CA ASP A 92 -6.66 15.97 0.52
C ASP A 92 -5.36 15.43 1.16
N SER A 93 -5.10 14.13 1.01
CA SER A 93 -3.88 13.46 1.49
C SER A 93 -2.80 13.32 0.42
N PHE A 94 -3.15 13.44 -0.87
CA PHE A 94 -2.17 13.31 -1.95
C PHE A 94 -1.18 14.47 -1.95
N PHE A 95 0.11 14.16 -1.89
CA PHE A 95 1.21 15.14 -1.91
C PHE A 95 1.10 16.23 -0.82
N ALA A 96 0.63 15.84 0.37
CA ALA A 96 0.35 16.75 1.50
C ALA A 96 1.31 16.53 2.70
N PRO A 97 2.65 16.72 2.56
CA PRO A 97 3.60 16.48 3.64
C PRO A 97 3.43 17.44 4.84
N GLU A 98 2.80 18.59 4.65
CA GLU A 98 2.48 19.53 5.71
C GLU A 98 1.53 18.91 6.75
N ARG A 99 0.62 18.02 6.32
CA ARG A 99 -0.27 17.26 7.22
C ARG A 99 0.53 16.39 8.17
N TYR A 100 1.60 15.76 7.68
CA TYR A 100 2.49 14.96 8.51
C TYR A 100 3.21 15.81 9.55
N TYR A 101 3.80 16.94 9.14
CA TYR A 101 4.63 17.76 10.02
C TYR A 101 3.80 18.53 11.06
N HIS A 102 2.60 18.96 10.71
CA HIS A 102 1.78 19.84 11.55
C HIS A 102 0.62 19.14 12.27
N GLU A 103 0.20 17.93 11.86
CA GLU A 103 -1.05 17.29 12.34
C GLU A 103 -0.80 15.93 13.03
N GLY A 104 0.27 15.86 13.85
CA GLY A 104 0.51 14.74 14.77
C GLY A 104 1.51 13.67 14.29
N GLY A 105 2.22 13.89 13.19
CA GLY A 105 3.26 12.98 12.71
C GLY A 105 2.71 11.67 12.11
N ILE A 106 3.52 10.61 12.17
CA ILE A 106 3.19 9.31 11.57
C ILE A 106 2.22 8.48 12.40
N ASP A 107 2.27 8.65 13.72
CA ASP A 107 1.59 7.82 14.71
C ASP A 107 0.08 7.70 14.45
N PRO A 108 -0.66 8.81 14.21
CA PRO A 108 -2.08 8.72 13.94
C PRO A 108 -2.41 7.93 12.67
N ILE A 109 -1.58 8.04 11.64
CA ILE A 109 -1.76 7.34 10.37
C ILE A 109 -1.51 5.84 10.56
N LEU A 110 -0.45 5.45 11.28
CA LEU A 110 -0.16 4.05 11.58
C LEU A 110 -1.27 3.41 12.40
N ARG A 111 -1.83 4.13 13.39
CA ARG A 111 -3.00 3.63 14.14
C ARG A 111 -4.23 3.51 13.26
N GLY A 112 -4.43 4.41 12.30
CA GLY A 112 -5.48 4.29 11.28
C GLY A 112 -5.32 3.05 10.40
N LEU A 113 -4.10 2.79 9.90
CA LEU A 113 -3.78 1.60 9.11
C LEU A 113 -3.98 0.30 9.88
N PHE A 114 -3.74 0.31 11.20
CA PHE A 114 -3.95 -0.85 12.06
C PHE A 114 -5.41 -1.02 12.51
N GLY A 115 -6.08 0.08 12.87
CA GLY A 115 -7.37 0.07 13.55
C GLY A 115 -8.59 0.09 12.62
N VAL A 116 -8.40 0.32 11.31
CA VAL A 116 -9.50 0.43 10.35
C VAL A 116 -9.34 -0.61 9.24
N ALA A 117 -10.41 -1.31 8.92
CA ALA A 117 -10.40 -2.32 7.87
C ALA A 117 -10.18 -1.70 6.48
N ALA A 118 -9.53 -2.45 5.58
CA ALA A 118 -9.43 -2.08 4.17
C ALA A 118 -10.83 -2.05 3.51
N LYS A 119 -10.95 -1.34 2.39
CA LYS A 119 -12.19 -1.36 1.61
C LYS A 119 -12.41 -2.77 1.05
N ILE A 120 -13.63 -3.28 1.14
CA ILE A 120 -14.02 -4.52 0.46
C ILE A 120 -14.32 -4.21 -1.01
N LYS A 121 -13.80 -5.04 -1.92
CA LYS A 121 -14.16 -4.99 -3.32
C LYS A 121 -15.60 -5.48 -3.49
N LEU A 122 -16.50 -4.60 -3.90
CA LEU A 122 -17.89 -4.94 -4.20
C LEU A 122 -18.11 -4.96 -5.72
N PRO A 123 -18.95 -5.86 -6.28
CA PRO A 123 -19.17 -5.94 -7.72
C PRO A 123 -19.64 -4.64 -8.38
N ARG A 124 -20.39 -3.81 -7.65
CA ARG A 124 -20.92 -2.53 -8.13
C ARG A 124 -20.08 -1.32 -7.73
N GLU A 125 -19.01 -1.53 -6.96
CA GLU A 125 -18.14 -0.47 -6.45
C GLU A 125 -16.73 -1.02 -6.26
N ILE A 126 -16.00 -1.13 -7.38
CA ILE A 126 -14.63 -1.65 -7.36
C ILE A 126 -13.70 -0.62 -6.72
N MET A 127 -13.70 0.61 -7.21
CA MET A 127 -12.99 1.76 -6.65
C MET A 127 -13.98 2.83 -6.16
N ASN A 128 -13.57 3.59 -5.14
CA ASN A 128 -14.34 4.71 -4.62
C ASN A 128 -14.13 5.98 -5.48
N SER A 129 -15.04 6.96 -5.35
CA SER A 129 -15.02 8.19 -6.16
C SER A 129 -13.81 9.09 -5.91
N GLU A 130 -13.11 8.97 -4.78
CA GLU A 130 -11.87 9.73 -4.56
C GLU A 130 -10.76 9.29 -5.52
N LEU A 131 -10.85 8.08 -6.08
CA LEU A 131 -9.92 7.55 -7.08
C LEU A 131 -10.42 7.68 -8.51
N THR A 132 -11.73 7.63 -8.77
CA THR A 132 -12.28 7.69 -10.14
C THR A 132 -12.65 9.11 -10.57
N GLU A 133 -12.97 10.02 -9.64
CA GLU A 133 -13.48 11.36 -9.98
C GLU A 133 -12.60 12.50 -9.42
N LYS A 134 -11.77 12.20 -8.42
CA LYS A 134 -11.05 13.22 -7.62
C LYS A 134 -9.56 12.95 -7.50
N LEU A 135 -9.00 12.03 -8.29
CA LEU A 135 -7.57 11.70 -8.21
C LEU A 135 -6.76 12.97 -8.52
N PHE A 136 -5.91 13.35 -7.56
CA PHE A 136 -5.03 14.53 -7.64
C PHE A 136 -5.73 15.87 -7.89
N HIS A 137 -6.99 16.01 -7.46
CA HIS A 137 -7.76 17.25 -7.61
C HIS A 137 -7.06 18.48 -6.99
N VAL A 138 -6.27 18.30 -5.92
CA VAL A 138 -5.57 19.41 -5.27
C VAL A 138 -4.33 19.88 -6.08
N SER A 139 -3.72 19.00 -6.86
CA SER A 139 -2.47 19.29 -7.58
C SER A 139 -2.64 19.46 -9.11
N ARG A 140 -3.86 19.32 -9.63
CA ARG A 140 -4.17 19.43 -11.06
C ARG A 140 -5.43 20.23 -11.32
N THR A 141 -5.48 20.92 -12.45
CA THR A 141 -6.65 21.68 -12.91
C THR A 141 -7.85 20.78 -13.24
N ILE A 142 -7.59 19.55 -13.69
CA ILE A 142 -8.60 18.53 -14.00
C ILE A 142 -8.25 17.29 -13.18
N ALA A 143 -9.20 16.81 -12.39
CA ALA A 143 -9.06 15.57 -11.65
C ALA A 143 -8.96 14.38 -12.61
N LEU A 144 -8.17 13.39 -12.23
CA LEU A 144 -7.96 12.18 -13.02
C LEU A 144 -8.89 11.05 -12.55
N ASP A 145 -9.01 10.03 -13.39
CA ASP A 145 -9.67 8.77 -13.09
C ASP A 145 -8.63 7.64 -13.07
N LEU A 146 -8.34 7.11 -11.87
CA LEU A 146 -7.38 6.02 -11.70
C LEU A 146 -7.83 4.73 -12.39
N ALA A 147 -9.13 4.47 -12.49
CA ALA A 147 -9.65 3.30 -13.18
C ALA A 147 -9.41 3.41 -14.68
N ALA A 148 -9.69 4.57 -15.29
CA ALA A 148 -9.40 4.82 -16.70
C ALA A 148 -7.88 4.70 -16.99
N LEU A 149 -7.03 5.26 -16.11
CA LEU A 149 -5.57 5.17 -16.23
C LEU A 149 -5.01 3.74 -16.08
N ASN A 150 -5.78 2.80 -15.53
CA ASN A 150 -5.38 1.39 -15.49
C ASN A 150 -5.70 0.66 -16.80
N ILE A 151 -6.64 1.18 -17.60
CA ILE A 151 -7.10 0.58 -18.86
C ILE A 151 -6.35 1.17 -20.06
N GLN A 152 -6.08 2.48 -20.03
CA GLN A 152 -5.40 3.22 -21.08
C GLN A 152 -3.93 2.81 -21.23
#